data_AF-A0A100HNF5-F1
#
_entry.id   AF-A0A100HNF5-F1
#
_cell.length_a   1.000
_cell.length_b   1.000
_cell.length_c   1.000
_cell.angle_alpha   90.00
_cell.angle_beta   90.00
_cell.angle_gamma   90.00
#
_symmetry.space_group_name_H-M   'P 1'
#
loop_
_entity.id
_entity.type
_entity.pdbx_description
1 polymer ?
#
loop_
_entity_poly.entity_id
_entity_poly.type
_entity_poly.pdbx_seq_one_letter_code
_entity_poly.pdbx_strand_id
1 'polypeptide(L)'
;MTVTFDLHRLMQAHDISAYRLERELEGQLNRNTIYAMTRQSGVKRIDLESLSKIVNVLSALLGRPVQAAKLFTVTPEAHTLRRTAAGTHYTGDRETDEVLDDHPDILERLARRNATSRATATHE
;
A
#
# COMPACT_ATOMS: atom_id res chain seq x y z
N MET A 1 -5.59 -5.96 5.74
CA MET A 1 -4.42 -5.09 5.49
C MET A 1 -4.82 -3.64 5.76
N THR A 2 -4.01 -2.84 6.45
CA THR A 2 -4.34 -1.43 6.73
C THR A 2 -3.48 -0.51 5.89
N VAL A 3 -4.10 0.46 5.22
CA VAL A 3 -3.39 1.53 4.48
C VAL A 3 -3.53 2.83 5.27
N THR A 4 -2.40 3.45 5.58
CA THR A 4 -2.35 4.74 6.30
C THR A 4 -1.71 5.81 5.45
N PHE A 5 -2.24 7.02 5.52
CA PHE A 5 -1.60 8.19 4.92
C PHE A 5 -0.50 8.71 5.85
N ASP A 6 0.72 8.84 5.34
CA ASP A 6 1.91 9.18 6.10
C ASP A 6 2.82 10.13 5.29
N LEU A 7 2.39 11.39 5.24
CA LEU A 7 3.16 12.48 4.66
C LEU A 7 4.38 12.84 5.53
N HIS A 8 4.25 12.71 6.85
CA HIS A 8 5.30 13.04 7.81
C HIS A 8 6.60 12.27 7.51
N ARG A 9 6.49 10.96 7.29
CA ARG A 9 7.63 10.10 6.95
C ARG A 9 8.33 10.54 5.66
N LEU A 10 7.58 10.86 4.62
CA LEU A 10 8.17 11.31 3.35
C LEU A 10 8.89 12.64 3.51
N MET A 11 8.31 13.56 4.28
CA MET A 11 8.90 14.87 4.55
C MET A 11 10.19 14.76 5.37
N GLN A 12 10.20 13.91 6.40
CA GLN A 12 11.41 13.62 7.18
C GLN A 12 12.52 13.03 6.31
N ALA A 13 12.21 12.10 5.41
CA ALA A 13 13.20 11.48 4.53
C ALA A 13 13.86 12.45 3.53
N HIS A 14 13.31 13.66 3.38
CA HIS A 14 13.76 14.66 2.42
C HIS A 14 13.99 16.04 3.05
N ASP A 15 14.08 16.12 4.39
CA ASP A 15 14.32 17.36 5.13
C ASP A 15 13.35 18.51 4.78
N ILE A 16 12.09 18.16 4.48
CA ILE A 16 11.03 19.14 4.20
C ILE A 16 10.31 19.47 5.50
N SER A 17 10.29 20.74 5.90
CA SER A 17 9.53 21.19 7.07
C SER A 17 8.05 21.39 6.74
N ALA A 18 7.17 21.22 7.75
CA ALA A 18 5.74 21.53 7.62
C ALA A 18 5.51 22.99 7.19
N TYR A 19 6.34 23.91 7.70
CA TYR A 19 6.31 25.31 7.30
C TYR A 19 6.61 25.49 5.81
N ARG A 20 7.68 24.84 5.30
CA ARG A 20 8.02 24.94 3.87
C ARG A 20 6.89 24.41 2.99
N LEU A 21 6.33 23.26 3.35
CA LEU A 21 5.20 22.70 2.61
C LEU A 21 3.97 23.63 2.65
N GLU A 22 3.69 24.25 3.80
CA GLU A 22 2.58 25.18 3.95
C GLU A 22 2.76 26.44 3.10
N ARG A 23 3.97 26.99 3.03
CA ARG A 23 4.30 28.14 2.17
C ARG A 23 4.06 27.85 0.70
N GLU A 24 4.42 26.66 0.22
CA GLU A 24 4.18 26.25 -1.18
C GLU A 24 2.71 25.94 -1.49
N LEU A 25 1.92 25.61 -0.47
CA LEU A 25 0.48 25.33 -0.57
C LEU A 25 -0.39 26.53 -0.17
N GLU A 26 0.21 27.70 0.03
CA GLU A 26 -0.49 28.92 0.43
C GLU A 26 -1.62 29.26 -0.59
N GLY A 27 -2.83 29.48 -0.09
CA GLY A 27 -4.02 29.71 -0.92
C GLY A 27 -4.58 28.47 -1.64
N GLN A 28 -3.90 27.32 -1.61
CA GLN A 28 -4.39 26.07 -2.22
C GLN A 28 -5.05 25.14 -1.22
N LEU A 29 -4.55 25.11 0.02
CA LEU A 29 -5.06 24.31 1.12
C LEU A 29 -5.10 25.10 2.43
N ASN A 30 -6.04 24.75 3.30
CA ASN A 30 -6.13 25.36 4.62
C ASN A 30 -4.90 24.97 5.46
N ARG A 31 -4.25 25.97 6.07
CA ARG A 31 -3.12 25.80 6.98
C ARG A 31 -3.35 24.69 8.00
N ASN A 32 -4.50 24.67 8.66
CA ASN A 32 -4.82 23.65 9.67
C ASN A 32 -4.83 22.24 9.08
N THR A 33 -5.31 22.07 7.85
CA THR A 33 -5.29 20.80 7.13
C THR A 33 -3.85 20.35 6.86
N ILE A 34 -2.99 21.26 6.39
CA ILE A 34 -1.57 20.97 6.13
C ILE A 34 -0.86 20.52 7.41
N TYR A 35 -1.03 21.27 8.50
CA TYR A 35 -0.44 20.89 9.79
C TYR A 35 -1.04 19.59 10.36
N ALA A 36 -2.32 19.27 10.10
CA ALA A 36 -2.89 17.98 10.50
C ALA A 36 -2.26 16.82 9.71
N MET A 37 -2.05 16.98 8.42
CA MET A 37 -1.46 15.96 7.53
C MET A 37 0.03 15.71 7.80
N THR A 38 0.76 16.72 8.26
CA THR A 38 2.22 16.62 8.52
C THR A 38 2.56 16.09 9.91
N ARG A 39 1.57 15.87 10.77
CA ARG A 39 1.75 15.18 12.07
C ARG A 39 1.94 13.69 11.85
N GLN A 40 2.65 13.05 12.78
CA GLN A 40 2.87 11.60 12.78
C GLN A 40 1.57 10.78 12.84
N SER A 41 0.50 11.33 13.45
CA SER A 41 -0.83 10.68 13.46
C SER A 41 -1.50 10.65 12.09
N GLY A 42 -1.04 11.48 11.15
CA GLY A 42 -1.64 11.66 9.83
C GLY A 42 -3.09 12.11 9.89
N VAL A 43 -3.80 11.90 8.78
CA VAL A 43 -5.25 12.09 8.65
C VAL A 43 -5.92 10.78 8.26
N LYS A 44 -7.16 10.57 8.71
CA LYS A 44 -7.95 9.37 8.34
C LYS A 44 -8.53 9.43 6.93
N ARG A 45 -8.75 10.64 6.43
CA ARG A 45 -9.37 10.90 5.12
C ARG A 45 -8.67 12.08 4.48
N ILE A 46 -8.42 11.97 3.18
CA ILE A 46 -7.92 13.03 2.33
C ILE A 46 -8.67 12.90 1.00
N ASP A 47 -9.18 14.01 0.48
CA ASP A 47 -9.79 14.03 -0.85
C ASP A 47 -8.72 14.02 -1.95
N LEU A 48 -9.10 13.62 -3.15
CA LEU A 48 -8.16 13.47 -4.27
C LEU A 48 -7.58 14.80 -4.76
N GLU A 49 -8.31 15.90 -4.57
CA GLU A 49 -7.85 17.23 -4.98
C GLU A 49 -6.71 17.71 -4.07
N SER A 50 -6.90 17.61 -2.76
CA SER A 50 -5.88 17.87 -1.74
C SER A 50 -4.66 16.97 -1.95
N LEU A 51 -4.87 15.69 -2.23
CA LEU A 51 -3.79 14.75 -2.54
C LEU A 51 -2.99 15.19 -3.79
N SER A 52 -3.68 15.58 -4.86
CA SER A 52 -3.05 16.05 -6.10
C SER A 52 -2.19 17.30 -5.87
N LYS A 53 -2.72 18.29 -5.14
CA LYS A 53 -2.00 19.52 -4.77
C LYS A 53 -0.71 19.20 -4.01
N ILE A 54 -0.79 18.33 -3.00
CA ILE A 54 0.37 17.91 -2.21
C ILE A 54 1.40 17.20 -3.09
N VAL A 55 0.98 16.24 -3.91
CA VAL A 55 1.88 15.50 -4.80
C VAL A 55 2.61 16.43 -5.78
N ASN A 56 1.90 17.40 -6.36
CA ASN A 56 2.49 18.36 -7.29
C ASN A 56 3.52 19.25 -6.59
N VAL A 57 3.17 19.80 -5.43
CA VAL A 57 4.10 20.63 -4.64
C VAL A 57 5.32 19.83 -4.19
N LEU A 58 5.15 18.61 -3.71
CA LEU A 58 6.27 17.74 -3.33
C LEU A 58 7.15 17.41 -4.54
N SER A 59 6.55 17.20 -5.72
CA SER A 59 7.31 16.95 -6.94
C SER A 59 8.17 18.16 -7.34
N ALA A 60 7.60 19.37 -7.21
CA ALA A 60 8.34 20.61 -7.44
C ALA A 60 9.47 20.81 -6.42
N LEU A 61 9.18 20.64 -5.13
CA LEU A 61 10.15 20.77 -4.04
C LEU A 61 11.33 19.80 -4.15
N LEU A 62 11.07 18.59 -4.63
CA LEU A 62 12.08 17.54 -4.80
C LEU A 62 12.76 17.55 -6.18
N GLY A 63 12.28 18.38 -7.11
CA GLY A 63 12.78 18.41 -8.49
C GLY A 63 12.56 17.11 -9.26
N ARG A 64 11.63 16.25 -8.83
CA ARG A 64 11.35 14.95 -9.46
C ARG A 64 9.91 14.51 -9.22
N PRO A 65 9.31 13.70 -10.11
CA PRO A 65 7.96 13.20 -9.91
C PRO A 65 7.82 12.39 -8.62
N VAL A 66 6.84 12.75 -7.78
CA VAL A 66 6.44 11.99 -6.60
C VAL A 66 5.20 11.17 -6.95
N GLN A 67 5.25 9.86 -6.70
CA GLN A 67 4.08 9.01 -6.85
C GLN A 67 3.20 9.11 -5.61
N ALA A 68 1.88 9.22 -5.78
CA ALA A 68 0.93 9.27 -4.66
C ALA A 68 1.10 8.08 -3.71
N ALA A 69 1.44 6.89 -4.23
CA ALA A 69 1.71 5.69 -3.42
C ALA A 69 2.80 5.87 -2.35
N LYS A 70 3.75 6.81 -2.54
CA LYS A 70 4.80 7.10 -1.56
C LYS A 70 4.28 7.79 -0.31
N LEU A 71 3.09 8.39 -0.38
CA LEU A 71 2.39 9.03 0.74
C LEU A 71 1.59 8.04 1.58
N PHE A 72 1.57 6.76 1.20
CA PHE A 72 0.85 5.73 1.92
C PHE A 72 1.80 4.67 2.45
N THR A 73 1.49 4.19 3.64
CA THR A 73 2.14 3.04 4.27
C THR A 73 1.14 1.90 4.34
N VAL A 74 1.57 0.70 3.96
CA VAL A 74 0.77 -0.51 4.03
C VAL A 74 1.27 -1.33 5.21
N THR A 75 0.40 -1.51 6.20
CA THR A 75 0.65 -2.43 7.32
C THR A 75 -0.08 -3.73 7.03
N PRO A 76 0.65 -4.83 6.76
CA PRO A 76 0.03 -6.15 6.62
C PRO A 76 -0.66 -6.55 7.92
N GLU A 77 -1.79 -7.25 7.83
CA GLU A 77 -2.42 -7.80 9.02
C GLU A 77 -1.61 -8.99 9.54
N ALA A 78 -1.58 -9.20 10.85
CA ALA A 78 -0.71 -10.21 11.48
C ALA A 78 -0.86 -11.62 10.87
N HIS A 79 -2.06 -12.01 10.43
CA HIS A 79 -2.28 -13.31 9.78
C HIS A 79 -1.57 -13.42 8.42
N THR A 80 -1.46 -12.33 7.65
CA THR A 80 -0.77 -12.33 6.34
C THR A 80 0.74 -12.57 6.44
N LEU A 81 1.34 -12.50 7.63
CA LEU A 81 2.75 -12.85 7.86
C LEU A 81 2.95 -14.34 8.17
N ARG A 82 1.88 -15.05 8.59
CA ARG A 82 1.91 -16.49 8.84
C ARG A 82 1.84 -17.24 7.51
N ARG A 83 2.57 -18.35 7.41
CA ARG A 83 2.48 -19.27 6.28
C ARG A 83 1.73 -20.53 6.65
N THR A 84 0.89 -21.00 5.74
CA THR A 84 0.23 -22.30 5.84
C THR A 84 1.24 -23.42 5.60
N ALA A 85 0.88 -24.66 5.92
CA ALA A 85 1.72 -25.84 5.63
C ALA A 85 2.02 -25.99 4.14
N ALA A 86 1.10 -25.54 3.26
CA ALA A 86 1.31 -25.46 1.81
C ALA A 86 2.29 -24.36 1.35
N GLY A 87 2.88 -23.59 2.27
CA GLY A 87 3.96 -22.64 1.98
C GLY A 87 3.50 -21.26 1.48
N THR A 88 2.20 -21.01 1.40
CA THR A 88 1.60 -19.71 1.05
C THR A 88 1.23 -18.91 2.32
N HIS A 89 1.01 -17.61 2.17
CA HIS A 89 0.50 -16.77 3.26
C HIS A 89 -0.96 -17.13 3.57
N TYR A 90 -1.34 -17.03 4.86
CA TYR A 90 -2.74 -17.14 5.26
C TYR A 90 -3.56 -16.05 4.57
N THR A 91 -4.72 -16.44 4.09
CA THR A 91 -5.67 -15.60 3.36
C THR A 91 -6.58 -14.80 4.29
N GLY A 92 -6.74 -15.26 5.54
CA GLY A 92 -7.69 -14.70 6.50
C GLY A 92 -9.07 -15.35 6.45
N ASP A 93 -9.31 -16.24 5.47
CA ASP A 93 -10.49 -17.10 5.42
C ASP A 93 -10.18 -18.46 6.09
N ARG A 94 -10.91 -18.78 7.16
CA ARG A 94 -10.64 -19.97 7.99
C ARG A 94 -10.73 -21.26 7.19
N GLU A 95 -11.74 -21.40 6.33
CA GLU A 95 -11.95 -22.62 5.56
C GLU A 95 -10.81 -22.86 4.57
N THR A 96 -10.43 -21.81 3.83
CA THR A 96 -9.31 -21.87 2.88
C THR A 96 -7.99 -22.16 3.60
N ASP A 97 -7.75 -21.49 4.72
CA ASP A 97 -6.50 -21.61 5.47
C ASP A 97 -6.36 -23.00 6.13
N GLU A 98 -7.45 -23.60 6.61
CA GLU A 98 -7.48 -24.98 7.14
C GLU A 98 -7.15 -26.01 6.07
N VAL A 99 -7.75 -25.89 4.88
CA VAL A 99 -7.46 -26.79 3.75
C VAL A 99 -5.99 -26.72 3.35
N LEU A 100 -5.39 -25.53 3.36
CA LEU A 100 -3.98 -25.31 3.03
C LEU A 100 -3.02 -25.84 4.10
N ASP A 101 -3.47 -25.95 5.35
CA ASP A 101 -2.71 -26.57 6.44
C ASP A 101 -2.81 -28.11 6.43
N ASP A 102 -4.01 -28.64 6.20
CA ASP A 102 -4.26 -30.08 6.17
C ASP A 102 -3.66 -30.77 4.93
N HIS A 103 -3.42 -30.00 3.86
CA HIS A 103 -2.91 -30.52 2.58
C HIS A 103 -1.70 -29.71 2.07
N PRO A 104 -0.49 -29.98 2.59
CA PRO A 104 0.71 -29.20 2.24
C PRO A 104 1.12 -29.31 0.75
N ASP A 105 0.67 -30.35 0.04
CA ASP A 105 0.98 -30.58 -1.38
C ASP A 105 -0.11 -30.08 -2.34
N ILE A 106 -1.19 -29.48 -1.82
CA ILE A 106 -2.39 -29.15 -2.62
C ILE A 106 -2.08 -28.18 -3.77
N LEU A 107 -1.18 -27.23 -3.54
CA LEU A 107 -0.78 -26.26 -4.56
C LEU A 107 0.04 -26.91 -5.68
N GLU A 108 0.90 -27.88 -5.35
CA GLU A 108 1.66 -28.64 -6.34
C GLU A 108 0.74 -29.53 -7.18
N ARG A 109 -0.25 -30.17 -6.55
CA ARG A 109 -1.26 -30.97 -7.24
C ARG A 109 -2.10 -30.13 -8.20
N LEU A 110 -2.53 -28.93 -7.78
CA LEU A 110 -3.25 -27.99 -8.62
C LEU A 110 -2.39 -27.51 -9.81
N ALA A 111 -1.11 -27.18 -9.56
CA ALA A 111 -0.19 -26.78 -10.61
C ALA A 111 -0.01 -27.87 -11.68
N ARG A 112 0.19 -29.13 -11.25
CA ARG A 112 0.28 -30.28 -12.15
C ARG A 112 -1.00 -30.47 -12.98
N ARG A 113 -2.18 -30.39 -12.35
CA ARG A 113 -3.46 -30.52 -13.05
C ARG A 113 -3.65 -29.42 -14.10
N ASN A 114 -3.35 -28.18 -13.76
CA ASN A 114 -3.49 -27.04 -14.67
C ASN A 114 -2.51 -27.12 -15.86
N ALA A 115 -1.31 -27.64 -15.64
CA ALA A 115 -0.34 -27.89 -16.71
C ALA A 115 -0.86 -28.95 -17.70
N THR A 116 -1.43 -30.05 -17.20
CA THR A 116 -2.04 -31.09 -18.05
C THR A 116 -3.22 -30.56 -18.86
N SER A 117 -4.14 -29.81 -18.23
CA SER A 117 -5.30 -29.24 -18.92
C SER A 117 -4.93 -28.21 -19.99
N ARG A 118 -3.84 -27.45 -19.80
CA ARG A 118 -3.31 -26.55 -20.83
C ARG A 118 -2.71 -27.31 -22.01
N ALA A 119 -1.97 -28.38 -21.75
CA ALA A 119 -1.36 -29.19 -22.81
C ALA A 119 -2.43 -29.82 -23.73
N THR A 120 -3.56 -30.28 -23.17
CA THR A 120 -4.67 -30.84 -23.96
C THR A 120 -5.44 -29.79 -24.76
N ALA A 121 -5.51 -28.55 -24.28
CA ALA A 121 -6.22 -27.46 -24.96
C ALA A 121 -5.43 -26.82 -26.12
N THR A 122 -4.16 -27.20 -26.32
CA THR A 122 -3.31 -26.64 -27.40
C THR A 122 -3.14 -27.62 -28.58
N HIS A 123 -3.95 -28.68 -28.62
CA HIS A 123 -3.94 -29.72 -29.67
C HIS A 123 -5.31 -29.87 -30.37
N GLU A 124 -6.19 -28.87 -30.24
CA GLU A 124 -7.39 -28.67 -31.07
C GLU A 124 -7.19 -27.42 -31.95
#